data_AF-A0A2A9F7W2-F1
#
_entry.id   AF-A0A2A9F7W2-F1
#
_cell.length_a   1.000
_cell.length_b   1.000
_cell.length_c   1.000
_cell.angle_alpha   90.00
_cell.angle_beta   90.00
_cell.angle_gamma   90.00
#
_symmetry.space_group_name_H-M   'P 1'
#
loop_
_entity.id
_entity.type
_entity.pdbx_description
1 polymer ?
#
loop_
_entity_poly.entity_id
_entity_poly.type
_entity_poly.pdbx_seq_one_letter_code
_entity_poly.pdbx_strand_id
1 'polypeptide(L)'
;MKFVALLAVPVLLWSVATPAAAQDQPTLPQSVEVALKVQRDGSLSVTEAVSVPPGTTMSRTIPLRVGAGNDRDRVLSVRDVRIEGAATAATGNDQVSFDFGGGTSIVRYTVDGVVGRSLGVENVTWDVAGGWDTRIELVRATFAGPAVPDALTCLSGPPGSTTRCGAAQIDHSGLTRVSVAKLAVGSRVQLTAELPGGTVPATERLVPADTVAGAFAATAPIWWAWFALVALLCVGVATVLVLRRRDARAGRPVAVQLMTDGQVSSPDGVLPGHIGMLLTGRTDSVDLTATVLDLCVRNYLWVSDDWVLLRRNPPDAQLGTYERAVYEAVVPGESVTLSTLREARVRVPSALSADVVRRRWFSRRAERLSRIGVRVCVYGALLTVLLAFTVGYAQLGLVLAAGGAAVAIGARWLPARTSTGLELRDRLLGLHSGLLATKPAEVAEPEREVLFSRGLPYAYALADADAWIEKFANGSRSLSAYWYGTSAEGALASEFAAALGAALTGARGGATRVRPEEPGTVPSA
;
A
#
# COMPACT_ATOMS: atom_id res chain seq x y z
N MET A 1 4.89 9.26 -94.62
CA MET A 1 3.97 9.57 -93.51
C MET A 1 4.34 10.94 -92.92
N LYS A 2 3.41 11.91 -93.00
CA LYS A 2 3.19 13.11 -92.14
C LYS A 2 4.39 14.07 -91.91
N PHE A 3 4.48 15.19 -92.62
CA PHE A 3 4.01 16.57 -92.25
C PHE A 3 4.44 17.01 -90.82
N VAL A 4 5.46 17.88 -90.69
CA VAL A 4 5.41 19.37 -90.58
C VAL A 4 5.08 19.86 -89.15
N ALA A 5 5.96 20.67 -88.55
CA ALA A 5 5.69 22.06 -88.12
C ALA A 5 6.69 22.60 -87.08
N LEU A 6 7.21 23.80 -87.36
CA LEU A 6 7.86 24.77 -86.48
C LEU A 6 7.06 25.06 -85.18
N LEU A 7 7.76 25.45 -84.10
CA LEU A 7 7.36 26.50 -83.12
C LEU A 7 8.54 26.71 -82.14
N ALA A 8 9.24 27.86 -82.18
CA ALA A 8 8.92 29.14 -81.54
C ALA A 8 9.55 29.26 -80.13
N VAL A 9 10.52 30.16 -80.03
CA VAL A 9 11.14 30.64 -78.79
C VAL A 9 10.41 31.91 -78.35
N PRO A 10 9.96 32.03 -77.09
CA PRO A 10 9.66 33.32 -76.49
C PRO A 10 10.59 33.64 -75.32
N VAL A 11 11.28 34.76 -75.51
CA VAL A 11 11.84 35.77 -74.59
C VAL A 11 11.36 35.67 -73.12
N LEU A 12 12.32 35.49 -72.21
CA LEU A 12 12.15 35.74 -70.77
C LEU A 12 12.19 37.25 -70.48
N LEU A 13 11.08 37.79 -69.97
CA LEU A 13 11.02 39.10 -69.33
C LEU A 13 11.37 38.93 -67.83
N TRP A 14 12.50 39.48 -67.42
CA TRP A 14 12.89 39.63 -66.02
C TRP A 14 12.14 40.80 -65.38
N SER A 15 11.23 40.50 -64.45
CA SER A 15 10.61 41.48 -63.57
C SER A 15 11.52 41.72 -62.36
N VAL A 16 12.22 42.85 -62.34
CA VAL A 16 12.93 43.33 -61.15
C VAL A 16 11.89 43.88 -60.17
N ALA A 17 11.62 43.14 -59.09
CA ALA A 17 10.85 43.65 -57.97
C ALA A 17 11.75 44.58 -57.13
N THR A 18 11.40 45.86 -57.04
CA THR A 18 12.01 46.80 -56.10
C THR A 18 11.54 46.49 -54.67
N PRO A 19 12.42 46.51 -53.65
CA PRO A 19 11.99 46.35 -52.27
C PRO A 19 11.20 47.61 -51.85
N ALA A 20 10.00 47.40 -51.32
CA ALA A 20 9.22 48.46 -50.70
C ALA A 20 9.96 48.97 -49.45
N ALA A 21 10.22 50.27 -49.40
CA ALA A 21 10.79 50.95 -48.24
C ALA A 21 9.83 50.85 -47.04
N ALA A 22 10.36 50.43 -45.89
CA ALA A 22 9.67 50.45 -44.61
C ALA A 22 9.35 51.91 -44.23
N GLN A 23 8.11 52.18 -43.85
CA GLN A 23 7.68 53.49 -43.36
C GLN A 23 8.19 53.69 -41.92
N ASP A 24 9.04 54.70 -41.71
CA ASP A 24 9.38 55.23 -40.39
C ASP A 24 8.12 55.79 -39.71
N GLN A 25 7.59 55.07 -38.72
CA GLN A 25 6.61 55.62 -37.79
C GLN A 25 7.34 56.36 -36.65
N PRO A 26 6.82 57.52 -36.19
CA PRO A 26 7.39 58.22 -35.05
C PRO A 26 7.27 57.33 -33.81
N THR A 27 8.40 56.80 -33.34
CA THR A 27 8.46 55.98 -32.13
C THR A 27 8.26 56.88 -30.92
N LEU A 28 7.16 56.69 -30.20
CA LEU A 28 7.00 57.30 -28.89
C LEU A 28 8.14 56.79 -27.98
N PRO A 29 8.79 57.66 -27.18
CA PRO A 29 9.77 57.19 -26.20
C PRO A 29 9.08 56.25 -25.19
N GLN A 30 9.77 55.18 -24.77
CA GLN A 30 9.23 54.14 -23.89
C GLN A 30 7.99 53.44 -24.48
N SER A 31 8.10 53.00 -25.73
CA SER A 31 7.05 52.22 -26.39
C SER A 31 7.53 50.83 -26.80
N VAL A 32 6.58 49.89 -26.78
CA VAL A 32 6.79 48.48 -27.14
C VAL A 32 5.76 48.09 -28.18
N GLU A 33 6.22 47.64 -29.33
CA GLU A 33 5.37 47.13 -30.41
C GLU A 33 5.67 45.66 -30.67
N VAL A 34 4.64 44.81 -30.56
CA VAL A 34 4.77 43.35 -30.58
C VAL A 34 3.95 42.76 -31.73
N ALA A 35 4.61 42.10 -32.67
CA ALA A 35 3.96 41.29 -33.69
C ALA A 35 4.00 39.81 -33.30
N LEU A 36 2.81 39.23 -33.15
CA LEU A 36 2.58 37.84 -32.78
C LEU A 36 2.06 37.07 -33.99
N LYS A 37 2.75 36.00 -34.37
CA LYS A 37 2.32 35.11 -35.45
C LYS A 37 2.33 33.66 -34.97
N VAL A 38 1.15 33.04 -34.93
CA VAL A 38 1.02 31.61 -34.65
C VAL A 38 1.30 30.84 -35.94
N GLN A 39 2.25 29.92 -35.86
CA GLN A 39 2.63 29.04 -36.96
C GLN A 39 1.74 27.79 -36.97
N ARG A 40 1.71 27.09 -38.11
CA ARG A 40 0.89 25.86 -38.27
C ARG A 40 1.32 24.71 -37.36
N ASP A 41 2.55 24.73 -36.85
CA ASP A 41 3.08 23.76 -35.90
C ASP A 41 2.73 24.09 -34.43
N GLY A 42 1.99 25.17 -34.19
CA GLY A 42 1.61 25.61 -32.84
C GLY A 42 2.71 26.37 -32.09
N SER A 43 3.81 26.74 -32.77
CA SER A 43 4.80 27.69 -32.22
C SER A 43 4.36 29.13 -32.45
N LEU A 44 4.79 30.04 -31.58
CA LEU A 44 4.49 31.48 -31.66
C LEU A 44 5.77 32.24 -32.03
N SER A 45 5.81 32.78 -33.25
CA SER A 45 6.85 33.72 -33.64
C SER A 45 6.51 35.11 -33.08
N VAL A 46 7.44 35.67 -32.32
CA VAL A 46 7.30 36.99 -31.71
C VAL A 46 8.37 37.91 -32.30
N THR A 47 7.94 39.10 -32.74
CA THR A 47 8.83 40.20 -33.10
C THR A 47 8.48 41.40 -32.23
N GLU A 48 9.43 41.86 -31.43
CA GLU A 48 9.24 42.94 -30.47
C GLU A 48 10.18 44.10 -30.84
N ALA A 49 9.60 45.27 -31.11
CA ALA A 49 10.34 46.50 -31.33
C ALA A 49 10.19 47.39 -30.08
N VAL A 50 11.32 47.71 -29.44
CA VAL A 50 11.39 48.45 -28.18
C VAL A 50 12.10 49.77 -28.41
N SER A 51 11.46 50.88 -28.03
CA SER A 51 12.01 52.23 -28.09
C SER A 51 12.37 52.72 -26.70
N VAL A 52 13.67 52.82 -26.41
CA VAL A 52 14.22 53.26 -25.13
C VAL A 52 14.73 54.70 -25.23
N PRO A 53 14.39 55.60 -24.27
CA PRO A 53 14.93 56.96 -24.27
C PRO A 53 16.47 56.99 -24.23
N PRO A 54 17.11 57.98 -24.88
CA PRO A 54 18.55 58.14 -24.84
C PRO A 54 19.08 58.25 -23.41
N GLY A 55 20.19 57.56 -23.10
CA GLY A 55 20.82 57.60 -21.77
C GLY A 55 20.11 56.78 -20.69
N THR A 56 19.10 55.97 -21.05
CA THR A 56 18.40 55.06 -20.12
C THR A 56 18.49 53.61 -20.59
N THR A 57 18.14 52.68 -19.70
CA THR A 57 18.05 51.25 -19.97
C THR A 57 16.68 50.74 -19.52
N MET A 58 16.16 49.72 -20.19
CA MET A 58 14.95 49.00 -19.80
C MET A 58 15.25 47.50 -19.80
N SER A 59 14.74 46.77 -18.82
CA SER A 59 14.88 45.32 -18.76
C SER A 59 13.51 44.63 -18.72
N ARG A 60 13.43 43.48 -19.40
CA ARG A 60 12.25 42.62 -19.46
C ARG A 60 12.62 41.20 -19.07
N THR A 61 11.89 40.63 -18.11
CA THR A 61 12.05 39.23 -17.73
C THR A 61 10.80 38.42 -18.10
N ILE A 62 11.00 37.34 -18.86
CA ILE A 62 9.95 36.41 -19.29
C ILE A 62 10.10 35.11 -18.49
N PRO A 63 9.13 34.73 -17.65
CA PRO A 63 9.15 33.43 -16.98
C PRO A 63 8.87 32.30 -17.97
N LEU A 64 9.66 31.23 -17.90
CA LEU A 64 9.48 30.01 -18.68
C LEU A 64 8.51 29.02 -18.03
N ARG A 65 8.11 29.26 -16.78
CA ARG A 65 7.05 28.53 -16.08
C ARG A 65 5.94 29.49 -15.68
N VAL A 66 4.73 29.19 -16.08
CA VAL A 66 3.56 30.02 -15.81
C VAL A 66 2.47 29.17 -15.20
N GLY A 67 1.91 29.59 -14.06
CA GLY A 67 0.83 28.85 -13.40
C GLY A 67 -0.36 28.66 -14.33
N ALA A 68 -0.80 27.41 -14.48
CA ALA A 68 -1.91 26.99 -15.34
C ALA A 68 -3.16 26.55 -14.54
N GLY A 69 -3.18 26.82 -13.23
CA GLY A 69 -4.22 26.35 -12.31
C GLY A 69 -4.09 24.86 -11.97
N ASN A 70 -4.92 24.38 -11.04
CA ASN A 70 -4.91 22.98 -10.57
C ASN A 70 -3.51 22.49 -10.13
N ASP A 71 -2.74 23.37 -9.49
CA ASP A 71 -1.38 23.10 -9.01
C ASP A 71 -0.42 22.61 -10.10
N ARG A 72 -0.60 23.11 -11.34
CA ARG A 72 0.26 22.82 -12.48
C ARG A 72 0.85 24.09 -13.06
N ASP A 73 2.06 23.96 -13.56
CA ASP A 73 2.74 24.98 -14.34
C ASP A 73 2.76 24.58 -15.81
N ARG A 74 2.54 25.56 -16.69
CA ARG A 74 2.81 25.44 -18.12
C ARG A 74 4.27 25.80 -18.36
N VAL A 75 4.99 24.90 -19.02
CA VAL A 75 6.38 25.11 -19.42
C VAL A 75 6.42 25.71 -20.82
N LEU A 76 7.17 26.80 -20.96
CA LEU A 76 7.44 27.51 -22.20
C LEU A 76 8.90 27.33 -22.57
N SER A 77 9.20 27.30 -23.87
CA SER A 77 10.57 27.35 -24.36
C SER A 77 10.72 28.50 -25.35
N VAL A 78 11.74 29.32 -25.15
CA VAL A 78 12.11 30.40 -26.07
C VAL A 78 13.35 29.97 -26.84
N ARG A 79 13.29 30.02 -28.18
CA ARG A 79 14.38 29.66 -29.08
C ARG A 79 14.53 30.66 -30.22
N ASP A 80 15.61 30.51 -30.99
CA ASP A 80 15.89 31.31 -32.19
C ASP A 80 15.94 32.83 -31.93
N VAL A 81 16.47 33.24 -30.77
CA VAL A 81 16.59 34.66 -30.39
C VAL A 81 17.56 35.37 -31.34
N ARG A 82 17.07 36.42 -32.01
CA ARG A 82 17.83 37.32 -32.87
C ARG A 82 17.59 38.76 -32.44
N ILE A 83 18.65 39.53 -32.31
CA ILE A 83 18.61 40.90 -31.81
C ILE A 83 19.24 41.84 -32.85
N GLU A 84 18.56 42.94 -33.13
CA GLU A 84 19.05 44.06 -33.93
C GLU A 84 18.97 45.34 -33.07
N GLY A 85 20.08 46.09 -32.94
CA GLY A 85 20.15 47.27 -32.10
C GLY A 85 20.88 47.05 -30.77
N ALA A 86 20.69 47.96 -29.82
CA ALA A 86 21.37 47.96 -28.53
C ALA A 86 20.61 47.11 -27.50
N ALA A 87 20.57 45.79 -27.68
CA ALA A 87 19.97 44.88 -26.71
C ALA A 87 20.78 43.60 -26.51
N THR A 88 20.64 42.99 -25.34
CA THR A 88 21.27 41.71 -25.00
C THR A 88 20.23 40.76 -24.40
N ALA A 89 20.45 39.45 -24.54
CA ALA A 89 19.58 38.43 -23.97
C ALA A 89 20.39 37.47 -23.09
N ALA A 90 19.83 37.11 -21.94
CA ALA A 90 20.34 36.04 -21.09
C ALA A 90 19.24 34.99 -20.91
N THR A 91 19.55 33.76 -21.31
CA THR A 91 18.64 32.62 -21.18
C THR A 91 19.02 31.83 -19.93
N GLY A 92 18.14 31.83 -18.93
CA GLY A 92 18.22 30.96 -17.75
C GLY A 92 17.35 29.70 -17.89
N ASN A 93 17.35 28.86 -16.86
CA ASN A 93 16.57 27.62 -16.85
C ASN A 93 15.06 27.87 -16.72
N ASP A 94 14.65 28.88 -15.95
CA ASP A 94 13.23 29.16 -15.66
C ASP A 94 12.79 30.57 -16.12
N GLN A 95 13.69 31.36 -16.71
CA GLN A 95 13.39 32.68 -17.23
C GLN A 95 14.34 33.10 -18.35
N VAL A 96 13.89 34.01 -19.21
CA VAL A 96 14.72 34.71 -20.20
C VAL A 96 14.65 36.19 -19.91
N SER A 97 15.80 36.84 -19.77
CA SER A 97 15.87 38.29 -19.58
C SER A 97 16.43 38.98 -20.82
N PHE A 98 15.87 40.14 -21.13
CA PHE A 98 16.33 41.03 -22.18
C PHE A 98 16.66 42.39 -21.59
N ASP A 99 17.85 42.89 -21.88
CA ASP A 99 18.31 44.21 -21.45
C ASP A 99 18.45 45.11 -22.69
N PHE A 100 17.76 46.24 -22.69
CA PHE A 100 17.68 47.18 -23.78
C PHE A 100 18.36 48.51 -23.39
N GLY A 101 19.29 48.96 -24.22
CA GLY A 101 19.90 50.29 -24.14
C GLY A 101 19.15 51.34 -24.95
N GLY A 102 19.54 52.60 -24.81
CA GLY A 102 18.92 53.73 -25.51
C GLY A 102 18.87 53.56 -27.03
N GLY A 103 17.73 53.92 -27.63
CA GLY A 103 17.44 53.77 -29.06
C GLY A 103 16.35 52.72 -29.34
N THR A 104 16.18 52.39 -30.61
CA THR A 104 15.23 51.35 -31.05
C THR A 104 15.97 50.02 -31.21
N SER A 105 15.47 48.98 -30.58
CA SER A 105 15.97 47.61 -30.73
C SER A 105 14.84 46.68 -31.18
N ILE A 106 15.15 45.72 -32.05
CA ILE A 106 14.22 44.72 -32.55
C ILE A 106 14.69 43.34 -32.10
N VAL A 107 13.83 42.61 -31.40
CA VAL A 107 14.08 41.25 -30.93
C VAL A 107 13.10 40.30 -31.62
N ARG A 108 13.61 39.24 -32.23
CA ARG A 108 12.82 38.17 -32.84
C ARG A 108 13.11 36.87 -32.12
N TYR A 109 12.06 36.14 -31.74
CA TYR A 109 12.20 34.85 -31.07
C TYR A 109 10.97 33.97 -31.32
N THR A 110 11.13 32.67 -31.13
CA THR A 110 10.04 31.69 -31.23
C THR A 110 9.75 31.12 -29.86
N VAL A 111 8.47 31.02 -29.51
CA VAL A 111 8.00 30.45 -28.25
C VAL A 111 7.21 29.17 -28.54
N ASP A 112 7.58 28.07 -27.89
CA ASP A 112 6.79 26.84 -27.89
C ASP A 112 6.04 26.68 -26.55
N GLY A 113 4.97 25.88 -26.56
CA GLY A 113 4.13 25.66 -25.37
C GLY A 113 3.02 26.68 -25.17
N VAL A 114 2.79 27.57 -26.14
CA VAL A 114 1.80 28.66 -26.04
C VAL A 114 0.35 28.25 -26.30
N VAL A 115 0.15 27.16 -27.02
CA VAL A 115 -1.17 26.68 -27.46
C VAL A 115 -1.65 25.58 -26.52
N GLY A 116 -2.68 25.89 -25.73
CA GLY A 116 -3.43 24.90 -24.95
C GLY A 116 -4.69 24.43 -25.66
N ARG A 117 -5.33 23.36 -25.14
CA ARG A 117 -6.63 22.92 -25.65
C ARG A 117 -7.63 22.74 -24.52
N SER A 118 -8.77 23.42 -24.63
CA SER A 118 -9.87 23.29 -23.69
C SER A 118 -11.16 23.03 -24.45
N LEU A 119 -11.89 21.96 -24.09
CA LEU A 119 -13.20 21.62 -24.67
C LEU A 119 -13.23 21.56 -26.22
N GLY A 120 -12.11 21.22 -26.85
CA GLY A 120 -11.99 21.14 -28.32
C GLY A 120 -11.64 22.46 -29.02
N VAL A 121 -11.41 23.54 -28.27
CA VAL A 121 -10.95 24.85 -28.76
C VAL A 121 -9.47 25.03 -28.41
N GLU A 122 -8.68 25.55 -29.34
CA GLU A 122 -7.28 25.87 -29.09
C GLU A 122 -7.10 27.29 -28.56
N ASN A 123 -6.49 27.41 -27.37
CA ASN A 123 -6.30 28.69 -26.70
C ASN A 123 -4.82 29.09 -26.78
N VAL A 124 -4.53 30.18 -27.50
CA VAL A 124 -3.18 30.76 -27.59
C VAL A 124 -3.07 31.88 -26.56
N THR A 125 -2.36 31.62 -25.47
CA THR A 125 -2.16 32.59 -24.39
C THR A 125 -0.71 33.05 -24.33
N TRP A 126 -0.50 34.36 -24.42
CA TRP A 126 0.82 34.98 -24.33
C TRP A 126 0.80 36.30 -23.57
N ASP A 127 1.81 36.52 -22.71
CA ASP A 127 2.04 37.78 -22.01
C ASP A 127 2.80 38.73 -22.96
N VAL A 128 2.03 39.47 -23.75
CA VAL A 128 2.47 40.40 -24.81
C VAL A 128 3.48 41.42 -24.28
N ALA A 129 3.15 42.04 -23.15
CA ALA A 129 4.04 42.90 -22.40
C ALA A 129 3.96 42.48 -20.94
N GLY A 130 5.09 42.25 -20.27
CA GLY A 130 5.12 41.80 -18.89
C GLY A 130 6.56 41.60 -18.41
N GLY A 131 6.78 41.74 -17.10
CA GLY A 131 8.09 41.60 -16.48
C GLY A 131 9.04 42.78 -16.73
N TRP A 132 8.49 43.96 -17.02
CA TRP A 132 9.25 45.19 -17.22
C TRP A 132 9.59 45.89 -15.91
N ASP A 133 10.83 46.38 -15.81
CA ASP A 133 11.35 47.16 -14.69
C ASP A 133 10.92 48.64 -14.69
N THR A 134 10.42 49.10 -15.81
CA THR A 134 10.09 50.50 -16.11
C THR A 134 8.65 50.63 -16.59
N ARG A 135 8.09 51.84 -16.46
CA ARG A 135 6.77 52.16 -17.00
C ARG A 135 6.87 52.21 -18.53
N ILE A 136 5.86 51.64 -19.20
CA ILE A 136 5.74 51.72 -20.66
C ILE A 136 4.62 52.71 -21.00
N GLU A 137 4.93 53.72 -21.80
CA GLU A 137 3.94 54.74 -22.19
C GLU A 137 2.92 54.18 -23.18
N LEU A 138 3.36 53.29 -24.08
CA LEU A 138 2.47 52.65 -25.06
C LEU A 138 2.91 51.22 -25.41
N VAL A 139 1.99 50.28 -25.25
CA VAL A 139 2.10 48.91 -25.76
C VAL A 139 1.15 48.76 -26.94
N ARG A 140 1.69 48.40 -28.10
CA ARG A 140 0.91 47.99 -29.26
C ARG A 140 1.21 46.54 -29.58
N ALA A 141 0.18 45.78 -29.95
CA ALA A 141 0.40 44.43 -30.42
C ALA A 141 -0.51 44.06 -31.57
N THR A 142 0.02 43.21 -32.45
CA THR A 142 -0.72 42.58 -33.53
C THR A 142 -0.70 41.08 -33.34
N PHE A 143 -1.81 40.42 -33.60
CA PHE A 143 -1.89 38.96 -33.60
C PHE A 143 -2.43 38.45 -34.94
N ALA A 144 -1.71 37.48 -35.50
CA ALA A 144 -2.07 36.76 -36.71
C ALA A 144 -1.97 35.25 -36.47
N GLY A 145 -3.03 34.52 -36.83
CA GLY A 145 -3.09 33.07 -36.76
C GLY A 145 -3.43 32.44 -38.11
N PRO A 146 -3.36 31.10 -38.24
CA PRO A 146 -3.75 30.39 -39.46
C PRO A 146 -5.25 30.46 -39.77
N ALA A 147 -6.08 30.78 -38.78
CA ALA A 147 -7.51 31.05 -38.89
C ALA A 147 -7.88 32.28 -38.06
N VAL A 148 -9.05 32.86 -38.33
CA VAL A 148 -9.60 33.97 -37.55
C VAL A 148 -10.00 33.45 -36.16
N PRO A 149 -9.60 34.12 -35.05
CA PRO A 149 -10.02 33.71 -33.71
C PRO A 149 -11.54 33.84 -33.51
N ASP A 150 -12.15 32.85 -32.86
CA ASP A 150 -13.57 32.86 -32.47
C ASP A 150 -13.82 33.86 -31.33
N ALA A 151 -12.85 33.98 -30.42
CA ALA A 151 -12.88 34.92 -29.33
C ALA A 151 -11.48 35.45 -28.99
N LEU A 152 -11.46 36.64 -28.39
CA LEU A 152 -10.24 37.30 -27.96
C LEU A 152 -10.44 37.90 -26.56
N THR A 153 -9.55 37.54 -25.65
CA THR A 153 -9.50 38.10 -24.29
C THR A 153 -8.17 38.80 -24.10
N CYS A 154 -8.21 40.12 -23.85
CA CYS A 154 -7.04 40.91 -23.47
C CYS A 154 -7.21 41.40 -22.04
N LEU A 155 -6.27 41.05 -21.17
CA LEU A 155 -6.24 41.46 -19.76
C LEU A 155 -5.02 42.36 -19.51
N SER A 156 -5.22 43.48 -18.80
CA SER A 156 -4.13 44.39 -18.44
C SER A 156 -4.14 44.76 -16.96
N GLY A 157 -2.98 44.72 -16.31
CA GLY A 157 -2.82 45.07 -14.89
C GLY A 157 -1.78 44.18 -14.20
N PRO A 158 -1.75 44.14 -12.86
CA PRO A 158 -0.86 43.23 -12.13
C PRO A 158 -1.07 41.75 -12.52
N PRO A 159 -0.06 40.88 -12.35
CA PRO A 159 -0.23 39.44 -12.57
C PRO A 159 -1.44 38.90 -11.80
N GLY A 160 -2.31 38.15 -12.49
CA GLY A 160 -3.59 37.65 -11.92
C GLY A 160 -4.78 38.61 -12.04
N SER A 161 -4.61 39.83 -12.55
CA SER A 161 -5.71 40.75 -12.82
C SER A 161 -6.68 40.22 -13.89
N THR A 162 -7.98 40.50 -13.70
CA THR A 162 -9.06 40.22 -14.66
C THR A 162 -9.56 41.48 -15.37
N THR A 163 -8.89 42.61 -15.20
CA THR A 163 -9.23 43.87 -15.87
C THR A 163 -8.98 43.77 -17.37
N ARG A 164 -9.99 44.05 -18.20
CA ARG A 164 -9.89 43.99 -19.66
C ARG A 164 -9.15 45.20 -20.24
N CYS A 165 -8.42 44.98 -21.34
CA CYS A 165 -7.80 46.07 -22.11
C CYS A 165 -8.88 46.96 -22.76
N GLY A 166 -8.64 48.27 -22.83
CA GLY A 166 -9.59 49.23 -23.42
C GLY A 166 -9.69 49.19 -24.96
N ALA A 167 -8.71 48.63 -25.66
CA ALA A 167 -8.69 48.58 -27.12
C ALA A 167 -8.08 47.27 -27.63
N ALA A 168 -8.92 46.23 -27.79
CA ALA A 168 -8.57 44.99 -28.48
C ALA A 168 -9.65 44.72 -29.53
N GLN A 169 -9.30 44.78 -30.82
CA GLN A 169 -10.25 44.64 -31.93
C GLN A 169 -9.71 43.68 -32.99
N ILE A 170 -10.59 42.86 -33.53
CA ILE A 170 -10.34 42.00 -34.69
C ILE A 170 -10.75 42.80 -35.93
N ASP A 171 -9.81 43.05 -36.84
CA ASP A 171 -10.13 43.74 -38.08
C ASP A 171 -10.81 42.81 -39.11
N HIS A 172 -11.28 43.38 -40.23
CA HIS A 172 -11.98 42.62 -41.28
C HIS A 172 -11.07 41.59 -41.99
N SER A 173 -9.76 41.66 -41.80
CA SER A 173 -8.78 40.69 -42.31
C SER A 173 -8.38 39.63 -41.29
N GLY A 174 -8.97 39.64 -40.08
CA GLY A 174 -8.64 38.73 -38.98
C GLY A 174 -7.39 39.13 -38.20
N LEU A 175 -6.76 40.26 -38.52
CA LEU A 175 -5.64 40.83 -37.81
C LEU A 175 -6.16 41.51 -36.54
N THR A 176 -5.70 41.03 -35.41
CA THR A 176 -6.11 41.60 -34.12
C THR A 176 -5.14 42.69 -33.71
N ARG A 177 -5.64 43.88 -33.36
CA ARG A 177 -4.81 44.96 -32.79
C ARG A 177 -5.16 45.21 -31.34
N VAL A 178 -4.13 45.31 -30.51
CA VAL A 178 -4.20 45.66 -29.10
C VAL A 178 -3.43 46.94 -28.87
N SER A 179 -4.01 47.88 -28.12
CA SER A 179 -3.33 49.12 -27.71
C SER A 179 -3.61 49.41 -26.24
N VAL A 180 -2.56 49.52 -25.44
CA VAL A 180 -2.62 49.84 -24.01
C VAL A 180 -1.65 50.96 -23.71
N ALA A 181 -2.14 52.05 -23.12
CA ALA A 181 -1.31 53.18 -22.72
C ALA A 181 -0.96 53.12 -21.23
N LYS A 182 0.18 53.70 -20.85
CA LYS A 182 0.64 53.88 -19.46
C LYS A 182 0.63 52.60 -18.63
N LEU A 183 1.27 51.54 -19.13
CA LEU A 183 1.43 50.29 -18.40
C LEU A 183 2.40 50.50 -17.21
N ALA A 184 1.92 50.29 -15.99
CA ALA A 184 2.71 50.44 -14.79
C ALA A 184 3.83 49.37 -14.68
N VAL A 185 4.89 49.69 -13.94
CA VAL A 185 5.99 48.77 -13.63
C VAL A 185 5.44 47.47 -13.02
N GLY A 186 5.95 46.33 -13.48
CA GLY A 186 5.51 45.00 -13.02
C GLY A 186 4.09 44.57 -13.44
N SER A 187 3.34 45.42 -14.14
CA SER A 187 2.06 45.02 -14.75
C SER A 187 2.30 44.25 -16.05
N ARG A 188 1.27 43.54 -16.51
CA ARG A 188 1.28 42.80 -17.77
C ARG A 188 0.07 43.11 -18.64
N VAL A 189 0.22 42.83 -19.93
CA VAL A 189 -0.84 42.73 -20.94
C VAL A 189 -0.81 41.29 -21.44
N GLN A 190 -1.83 40.51 -21.08
CA GLN A 190 -2.00 39.12 -21.48
C GLN A 190 -3.06 39.04 -22.57
N LEU A 191 -2.71 38.38 -23.67
CA LEU A 191 -3.63 38.12 -24.77
C LEU A 191 -3.91 36.62 -24.86
N THR A 192 -5.18 36.27 -24.87
CA THR A 192 -5.68 34.92 -25.15
C THR A 192 -6.54 34.96 -26.40
N ALA A 193 -6.12 34.27 -27.44
CA ALA A 193 -6.88 34.08 -28.67
C ALA A 193 -7.42 32.65 -28.71
N GLU A 194 -8.73 32.50 -28.91
CA GLU A 194 -9.39 31.21 -29.06
C GLU A 194 -9.52 30.91 -30.56
N LEU A 195 -8.83 29.89 -31.03
CA LEU A 195 -8.84 29.46 -32.42
C LEU A 195 -9.83 28.29 -32.61
N PRO A 196 -10.49 28.22 -33.77
CA PRO A 196 -11.36 27.10 -34.10
C PRO A 196 -10.63 25.76 -33.99
N GLY A 197 -11.34 24.75 -33.46
CA GLY A 197 -10.81 23.41 -33.23
C GLY A 197 -10.11 22.79 -34.44
N GLY A 198 -8.86 22.35 -34.26
CA GLY A 198 -8.05 21.71 -35.30
C GLY A 198 -7.24 22.67 -36.18
N THR A 199 -7.21 23.97 -35.86
CA THR A 199 -6.41 24.96 -36.60
C THR A 199 -4.90 24.77 -36.39
N VAL A 200 -4.50 24.44 -35.16
CA VAL A 200 -3.10 24.21 -34.75
C VAL A 200 -3.03 23.07 -33.74
N PRO A 201 -1.91 22.34 -33.64
CA PRO A 201 -1.73 21.34 -32.59
C PRO A 201 -1.57 22.01 -31.22
N ALA A 202 -2.11 21.37 -30.18
CA ALA A 202 -1.85 21.79 -28.79
C ALA A 202 -0.40 21.44 -28.41
N THR A 203 0.39 22.46 -28.11
CA THR A 203 1.81 22.34 -27.74
C THR A 203 2.04 22.49 -26.24
N GLU A 204 0.98 22.71 -25.45
CA GLU A 204 1.09 22.90 -24.02
C GLU A 204 1.72 21.70 -23.30
N ARG A 205 2.67 21.99 -22.42
CA ARG A 205 3.26 21.01 -21.51
C ARG A 205 2.98 21.43 -20.08
N LEU A 206 2.05 20.72 -19.45
CA LEU A 206 1.70 20.91 -18.05
C LEU A 206 2.57 19.99 -17.18
N VAL A 207 3.26 20.57 -16.22
CA VAL A 207 4.04 19.86 -15.20
C VAL A 207 3.46 20.17 -13.82
N PRO A 208 3.65 19.29 -12.82
CA PRO A 208 3.35 19.64 -11.43
C PRO A 208 4.06 20.95 -11.06
N ALA A 209 3.34 21.87 -10.39
CA ALA A 209 3.94 23.11 -9.92
C ALA A 209 4.99 22.83 -8.83
N ASP A 210 6.00 23.70 -8.71
CA ASP A 210 7.05 23.61 -7.68
C ASP A 210 6.53 24.07 -6.30
N THR A 211 5.40 23.51 -5.89
CA THR A 211 4.70 23.77 -4.62
C THR A 211 4.35 22.44 -3.96
N VAL A 212 4.07 22.49 -2.65
CA VAL A 212 3.59 21.30 -1.93
C VAL A 212 2.32 20.75 -2.58
N ALA A 213 1.39 21.61 -2.99
CA ALA A 213 0.15 21.19 -3.65
C ALA A 213 0.42 20.53 -5.02
N GLY A 214 1.34 21.10 -5.81
CA GLY A 214 1.78 20.52 -7.08
C GLY A 214 2.37 19.13 -6.90
N ALA A 215 3.09 18.88 -5.80
CA ALA A 215 3.62 17.56 -5.51
C ALA A 215 2.56 16.48 -5.23
N PHE A 216 1.32 16.89 -4.92
CA PHE A 216 0.16 16.01 -4.78
C PHE A 216 -0.78 16.08 -5.99
N ALA A 217 -0.35 16.66 -7.12
CA ALA A 217 -1.17 16.75 -8.32
C ALA A 217 -1.56 15.35 -8.84
N ALA A 218 -2.85 15.15 -9.09
CA ALA A 218 -3.37 13.91 -9.64
C ALA A 218 -2.96 13.80 -11.12
N THR A 219 -1.94 12.98 -11.39
CA THR A 219 -1.48 12.67 -12.75
C THR A 219 -1.95 11.27 -13.16
N ALA A 220 -2.02 11.01 -14.46
CA ALA A 220 -2.39 9.70 -15.00
C ALA A 220 -1.60 8.51 -14.38
N PRO A 221 -0.25 8.55 -14.25
CA PRO A 221 0.48 7.45 -13.63
C PRO A 221 0.11 7.25 -12.14
N ILE A 222 -0.21 8.32 -11.42
CA ILE A 222 -0.64 8.19 -10.02
C ILE A 222 -2.01 7.51 -9.93
N TRP A 223 -2.95 7.84 -10.81
CA TRP A 223 -4.23 7.12 -10.89
C TRP A 223 -4.02 5.63 -11.11
N TRP A 224 -3.16 5.25 -12.06
CA TRP A 224 -2.81 3.85 -12.28
C TRP A 224 -2.20 3.17 -11.06
N ALA A 225 -1.34 3.87 -10.30
CA ALA A 225 -0.77 3.35 -9.06
C ALA A 225 -1.85 3.08 -7.99
N TRP A 226 -2.82 3.98 -7.82
CA TRP A 226 -3.95 3.77 -6.92
C TRP A 226 -4.84 2.61 -7.37
N PHE A 227 -5.17 2.52 -8.66
CA PHE A 227 -5.94 1.40 -9.20
C PHE A 227 -5.23 0.06 -8.98
N ALA A 228 -3.92 -0.01 -9.21
CA ALA A 228 -3.13 -1.20 -8.96
C ALA A 228 -3.15 -1.59 -7.47
N LEU A 229 -3.02 -0.60 -6.57
CA LEU A 229 -3.13 -0.85 -5.14
C LEU A 229 -4.50 -1.43 -4.78
N VAL A 230 -5.61 -0.83 -5.24
CA VAL A 230 -6.96 -1.32 -4.97
C VAL A 230 -7.14 -2.75 -5.48
N ALA A 231 -6.66 -3.06 -6.69
CA ALA A 231 -6.70 -4.42 -7.24
C ALA A 231 -5.93 -5.42 -6.36
N LEU A 232 -4.73 -5.06 -5.91
CA LEU A 232 -3.92 -5.89 -5.00
C LEU A 232 -4.60 -6.09 -3.64
N LEU A 233 -5.27 -5.05 -3.11
CA LEU A 233 -6.04 -5.16 -1.87
C LEU A 233 -7.22 -6.12 -2.01
N CYS A 234 -7.97 -6.05 -3.11
CA CYS A 234 -9.05 -6.99 -3.39
C CYS A 234 -8.55 -8.44 -3.44
N VAL A 235 -7.42 -8.70 -4.12
CA VAL A 235 -6.78 -10.02 -4.16
C VAL A 235 -6.31 -10.46 -2.77
N GLY A 236 -5.71 -9.56 -2.00
CA GLY A 236 -5.26 -9.82 -0.63
C GLY A 236 -6.43 -10.19 0.29
N VAL A 237 -7.52 -9.43 0.25
CA VAL A 237 -8.74 -9.72 1.01
C VAL A 237 -9.34 -11.06 0.60
N ALA A 238 -9.49 -11.33 -0.70
CA ALA A 238 -10.00 -12.60 -1.20
C ALA A 238 -9.13 -13.78 -0.71
N THR A 239 -7.80 -13.63 -0.75
CA THR A 239 -6.86 -14.64 -0.26
C THR A 239 -7.04 -14.90 1.25
N VAL A 240 -7.13 -13.84 2.06
CA VAL A 240 -7.36 -13.96 3.50
C VAL A 240 -8.69 -14.67 3.78
N LEU A 241 -9.77 -14.31 3.07
CA LEU A 241 -11.08 -14.94 3.20
C LEU A 241 -11.03 -16.43 2.83
N VAL A 242 -10.36 -16.80 1.73
CA VAL A 242 -10.20 -18.20 1.33
C VAL A 242 -9.43 -19.00 2.38
N LEU A 243 -8.34 -18.45 2.92
CA LEU A 243 -7.54 -19.10 3.96
C LEU A 243 -8.33 -19.27 5.25
N ARG A 244 -9.07 -18.24 5.68
CA ARG A 244 -9.94 -18.31 6.86
C ARG A 244 -11.07 -19.31 6.68
N ARG A 245 -11.71 -19.35 5.51
CA ARG A 245 -12.73 -20.36 5.19
C ARG A 245 -12.16 -21.77 5.23
N ARG A 246 -10.91 -21.98 4.80
CA ARG A 246 -10.25 -23.29 4.89
C ARG A 246 -9.96 -23.69 6.34
N ASP A 247 -9.48 -22.77 7.16
CA ASP A 247 -9.19 -23.02 8.58
C ASP A 247 -10.46 -23.26 9.41
N ALA A 248 -11.54 -22.54 9.10
CA ALA A 248 -12.84 -22.66 9.76
C ALA A 248 -13.68 -23.87 9.31
N ARG A 249 -13.26 -24.61 8.26
CA ARG A 249 -13.96 -25.85 7.87
C ARG A 249 -13.86 -26.86 9.00
N ALA A 250 -15.00 -27.46 9.35
CA ALA A 250 -15.05 -28.61 10.24
C ALA A 250 -14.04 -29.68 9.80
N GLY A 251 -13.31 -30.22 10.76
CA GLY A 251 -12.37 -31.29 10.50
C GLY A 251 -13.10 -32.58 10.13
N ARG A 252 -12.38 -33.47 9.45
CA ARG A 252 -12.90 -34.79 9.08
C ARG A 252 -12.09 -35.84 9.82
N PRO A 253 -12.73 -36.78 10.53
CA PRO A 253 -11.98 -37.83 11.22
C PRO A 253 -11.28 -38.71 10.18
N VAL A 254 -9.96 -38.79 10.26
CA VAL A 254 -9.14 -39.72 9.47
C VAL A 254 -8.74 -40.86 10.38
N ALA A 255 -9.07 -42.11 10.02
CA ALA A 255 -8.76 -43.26 10.87
C ALA A 255 -7.26 -43.33 11.22
N VAL A 256 -6.98 -43.45 12.51
CA VAL A 256 -5.62 -43.64 13.05
C VAL A 256 -5.61 -44.95 13.84
N GLN A 257 -4.54 -45.72 13.72
CA GLN A 257 -4.32 -46.88 14.58
C GLN A 257 -3.98 -46.42 16.00
N LEU A 258 -4.82 -46.77 16.97
CA LEU A 258 -4.64 -46.39 18.37
C LEU A 258 -3.46 -47.12 19.03
N MET A 259 -3.13 -48.31 18.54
CA MET A 259 -2.03 -49.13 19.04
C MET A 259 -1.11 -49.54 17.89
N THR A 260 0.20 -49.35 18.11
CA THR A 260 1.26 -49.87 17.24
C THR A 260 2.28 -50.52 18.17
N ASP A 261 2.60 -51.79 17.95
CA ASP A 261 3.56 -52.57 18.75
C ASP A 261 3.31 -52.53 20.27
N GLY A 262 2.04 -52.64 20.68
CA GLY A 262 1.64 -52.64 22.10
C GLY A 262 1.73 -51.27 22.79
N GLN A 263 1.98 -50.18 22.05
CA GLN A 263 2.01 -48.82 22.57
C GLN A 263 0.89 -47.96 21.98
N VAL A 264 0.32 -47.08 22.82
CA VAL A 264 -0.64 -46.05 22.37
C VAL A 264 0.07 -45.13 21.38
N SER A 265 -0.37 -45.17 20.13
CA SER A 265 0.22 -44.39 19.04
C SER A 265 -0.46 -43.02 18.96
N SER A 266 0.31 -41.97 19.15
CA SER A 266 -0.14 -40.61 18.89
C SER A 266 0.24 -40.18 17.46
N PRO A 267 -0.69 -39.62 16.66
CA PRO A 267 -0.38 -39.15 15.32
C PRO A 267 0.84 -38.25 15.31
N ASP A 268 1.87 -38.60 14.54
CA ASP A 268 3.09 -37.81 14.32
C ASP A 268 3.79 -37.28 15.60
N GLY A 269 3.67 -38.02 16.72
CA GLY A 269 4.30 -37.64 17.99
C GLY A 269 3.68 -36.39 18.63
N VAL A 270 2.38 -36.17 18.42
CA VAL A 270 1.59 -35.17 19.15
C VAL A 270 1.55 -35.53 20.63
N LEU A 271 1.78 -34.55 21.48
CA LEU A 271 1.72 -34.74 22.93
C LEU A 271 0.35 -34.25 23.44
N PRO A 272 -0.16 -34.77 24.57
CA PRO A 272 -1.49 -34.42 25.07
C PRO A 272 -1.71 -32.91 25.23
N GLY A 273 -0.69 -32.17 25.70
CA GLY A 273 -0.75 -30.71 25.84
C GLY A 273 -0.75 -29.90 24.53
N HIS A 274 -0.56 -30.54 23.37
CA HIS A 274 -0.66 -29.88 22.07
C HIS A 274 -2.08 -29.92 21.48
N ILE A 275 -2.96 -30.76 22.04
CA ILE A 275 -4.27 -31.09 21.43
C ILE A 275 -5.21 -29.89 21.42
N GLY A 276 -5.34 -29.16 22.54
CA GLY A 276 -6.21 -27.97 22.60
C GLY A 276 -5.79 -26.93 21.56
N MET A 277 -4.49 -26.63 21.46
CA MET A 277 -3.98 -25.72 20.43
C MET A 277 -4.28 -26.22 19.01
N LEU A 278 -4.09 -27.50 18.72
CA LEU A 278 -4.33 -28.06 17.39
C LEU A 278 -5.81 -28.06 17.00
N LEU A 279 -6.72 -28.31 17.95
CA LEU A 279 -8.17 -28.33 17.71
C LEU A 279 -8.79 -26.92 17.70
N THR A 280 -8.54 -26.13 18.74
CA THR A 280 -9.22 -24.85 18.99
C THR A 280 -8.37 -23.63 18.63
N GLY A 281 -7.06 -23.80 18.44
CA GLY A 281 -6.12 -22.70 18.20
C GLY A 281 -5.78 -21.89 19.46
N ARG A 282 -6.22 -22.34 20.63
CA ARG A 282 -5.98 -21.70 21.93
C ARG A 282 -5.37 -22.70 22.89
N THR A 283 -4.60 -22.18 23.84
CA THR A 283 -4.03 -22.96 24.93
C THR A 283 -4.81 -22.69 26.19
N ASP A 284 -5.36 -23.73 26.79
CA ASP A 284 -6.12 -23.65 28.04
C ASP A 284 -5.42 -24.41 29.16
N SER A 285 -5.91 -24.28 30.39
CA SER A 285 -5.41 -25.04 31.55
C SER A 285 -5.65 -26.56 31.41
N VAL A 286 -6.57 -26.96 30.54
CA VAL A 286 -6.80 -28.37 30.15
C VAL A 286 -5.54 -28.95 29.51
N ASP A 287 -4.88 -28.20 28.62
CA ASP A 287 -3.63 -28.63 27.97
C ASP A 287 -2.48 -28.79 28.97
N LEU A 288 -2.42 -27.90 29.96
CA LEU A 288 -1.44 -27.98 31.04
C LEU A 288 -1.67 -29.22 31.89
N THR A 289 -2.93 -29.49 32.26
CA THR A 289 -3.32 -30.67 33.05
C THR A 289 -3.02 -31.96 32.30
N ALA A 290 -3.36 -32.02 31.01
CA ALA A 290 -3.04 -33.15 30.15
C ALA A 290 -1.52 -33.40 30.07
N THR A 291 -0.71 -32.34 30.04
CA THR A 291 0.75 -32.45 30.08
C THR A 291 1.24 -33.01 31.42
N VAL A 292 0.68 -32.55 32.55
CA VAL A 292 1.06 -33.06 33.88
C VAL A 292 0.70 -34.54 34.03
N LEU A 293 -0.49 -34.93 33.58
CA LEU A 293 -0.90 -36.34 33.55
C LEU A 293 0.04 -37.18 32.70
N ASP A 294 0.43 -36.68 31.52
CA ASP A 294 1.38 -37.36 30.63
C ASP A 294 2.80 -37.49 31.24
N LEU A 295 3.23 -36.51 32.05
CA LEU A 295 4.46 -36.60 32.84
C LEU A 295 4.36 -37.63 33.97
N CYS A 296 3.18 -37.80 34.59
CA CYS A 296 2.94 -38.86 35.56
C CYS A 296 3.00 -40.24 34.92
N VAL A 297 2.31 -40.41 33.79
CA VAL A 297 2.30 -41.65 33.00
C VAL A 297 3.71 -42.02 32.53
N ARG A 298 4.52 -41.05 32.09
CA ARG A 298 5.93 -41.30 31.72
C ARG A 298 6.88 -41.38 32.92
N ASN A 299 6.35 -41.44 34.14
CA ASN A 299 7.09 -41.67 35.38
C ASN A 299 8.07 -40.54 35.79
N TYR A 300 7.87 -39.32 35.31
CA TYR A 300 8.63 -38.14 35.76
C TYR A 300 8.05 -37.54 37.03
N LEU A 301 6.73 -37.57 37.13
CA LEU A 301 5.97 -37.15 38.30
C LEU A 301 5.25 -38.35 38.92
N TRP A 302 4.99 -38.27 40.21
CA TRP A 302 4.26 -39.28 40.96
C TRP A 302 3.18 -38.60 41.80
N VAL A 303 2.02 -39.25 41.92
CA VAL A 303 0.91 -38.75 42.73
C VAL A 303 0.80 -39.60 43.98
N SER A 304 0.95 -38.98 45.15
CA SER A 304 0.71 -39.62 46.45
C SER A 304 -0.78 -39.56 46.83
N ASP A 305 -1.22 -40.46 47.71
CA ASP A 305 -2.61 -40.55 48.20
C ASP A 305 -3.09 -39.26 48.90
N ASP A 306 -2.16 -38.45 49.42
CA ASP A 306 -2.42 -37.13 50.01
C ASP A 306 -2.55 -36.00 48.96
N TRP A 307 -2.73 -36.36 47.68
CA TRP A 307 -2.87 -35.42 46.56
C TRP A 307 -1.65 -34.50 46.44
N VAL A 308 -0.47 -35.08 46.69
CA VAL A 308 0.83 -34.43 46.56
C VAL A 308 1.49 -34.91 45.27
N LEU A 309 1.95 -33.97 44.45
CA LEU A 309 2.77 -34.23 43.28
C LEU A 309 4.24 -34.28 43.70
N LEU A 310 4.90 -35.39 43.42
CA LEU A 310 6.30 -35.67 43.76
C LEU A 310 7.14 -35.80 42.48
N ARG A 311 8.38 -35.32 42.49
CA ARG A 311 9.34 -35.64 41.43
C ARG A 311 9.83 -37.07 41.60
N ARG A 312 9.69 -37.88 40.56
CA ARG A 312 10.17 -39.28 40.56
C ARG A 312 11.45 -39.46 39.78
N ASN A 313 11.53 -38.90 38.59
CA ASN A 313 12.74 -38.90 37.76
C ASN A 313 13.13 -37.49 37.35
N PRO A 314 14.44 -37.17 37.24
CA PRO A 314 14.89 -35.88 36.74
C PRO A 314 14.54 -35.72 35.25
N PRO A 315 14.38 -34.47 34.76
CA PRO A 315 14.10 -34.22 33.35
C PRO A 315 15.30 -34.64 32.49
N ASP A 316 15.06 -35.47 31.48
CA ASP A 316 16.09 -36.01 30.60
C ASP A 316 16.01 -35.41 29.17
N ALA A 317 16.68 -36.06 28.20
CA ALA A 317 16.64 -35.66 26.81
C ALA A 317 15.33 -36.00 26.08
N GLN A 318 14.49 -36.87 26.65
CA GLN A 318 13.18 -37.23 26.08
C GLN A 318 12.14 -36.15 26.35
N LEU A 319 12.33 -35.32 27.39
CA LEU A 319 11.48 -34.15 27.63
C LEU A 319 11.77 -33.02 26.63
N GLY A 320 10.74 -32.64 25.89
CA GLY A 320 10.73 -31.46 25.05
C GLY A 320 10.90 -30.17 25.87
N THR A 321 11.26 -29.09 25.18
CA THR A 321 11.50 -27.77 25.81
C THR A 321 10.30 -27.29 26.63
N TYR A 322 9.08 -27.49 26.13
CA TYR A 322 7.89 -27.03 26.85
C TYR A 322 7.53 -27.95 28.02
N GLU A 323 7.73 -29.26 27.90
CA GLU A 323 7.45 -30.24 28.96
C GLU A 323 8.38 -30.02 30.15
N ARG A 324 9.66 -29.72 29.89
CA ARG A 324 10.62 -29.32 30.93
C ARG A 324 10.18 -28.04 31.63
N ALA A 325 9.71 -27.05 30.87
CA ALA A 325 9.19 -25.81 31.45
C ALA A 325 7.92 -26.05 32.30
N VAL A 326 7.03 -26.97 31.90
CA VAL A 326 5.87 -27.38 32.72
C VAL A 326 6.32 -28.13 33.97
N TYR A 327 7.23 -29.09 33.84
CA TYR A 327 7.78 -29.87 34.95
C TYR A 327 8.38 -28.98 36.05
N GLU A 328 9.22 -28.02 35.66
CA GLU A 328 9.85 -27.07 36.57
C GLU A 328 8.84 -26.09 37.18
N ALA A 329 7.84 -25.67 36.42
CA ALA A 329 6.84 -24.72 36.88
C ALA A 329 5.79 -25.33 37.83
N VAL A 330 5.44 -26.61 37.64
CA VAL A 330 4.43 -27.30 38.46
C VAL A 330 5.03 -27.83 39.76
N VAL A 331 6.25 -28.36 39.73
CA VAL A 331 6.92 -28.87 40.93
C VAL A 331 8.28 -28.21 41.05
N PRO A 332 8.42 -26.95 41.53
CA PRO A 332 9.71 -26.27 41.67
C PRO A 332 10.69 -26.95 42.64
N GLY A 333 10.17 -27.62 43.68
CA GLY A 333 10.95 -28.38 44.68
C GLY A 333 10.87 -29.90 44.48
N GLU A 334 10.91 -30.67 45.57
CA GLU A 334 10.75 -32.14 45.53
C GLU A 334 9.28 -32.58 45.47
N SER A 335 8.40 -31.83 46.14
CA SER A 335 6.98 -32.12 46.20
C SER A 335 6.14 -30.84 46.29
N VAL A 336 4.91 -30.88 45.78
CA VAL A 336 3.95 -29.77 45.86
C VAL A 336 2.54 -30.31 46.04
N THR A 337 1.77 -29.70 46.95
CA THR A 337 0.35 -30.01 47.16
C THR A 337 -0.53 -29.35 46.10
N LEU A 338 -1.67 -29.96 45.75
CA LEU A 338 -2.60 -29.33 44.78
C LEU A 338 -3.13 -27.95 45.23
N SER A 339 -3.23 -27.70 46.54
CA SER A 339 -3.65 -26.41 47.08
C SER A 339 -2.64 -25.30 46.79
N THR A 340 -1.36 -25.56 47.01
CA THR A 340 -0.29 -24.59 46.71
C THR A 340 -0.13 -24.35 45.21
N LEU A 341 -0.35 -25.38 44.38
CA LEU A 341 -0.43 -25.24 42.93
C LEU A 341 -1.56 -24.31 42.48
N ARG A 342 -2.73 -24.41 43.11
CA ARG A 342 -3.89 -23.54 42.82
C ARG A 342 -3.57 -22.07 43.10
N GLU A 343 -2.83 -21.79 44.17
CA GLU A 343 -2.41 -20.44 44.53
C GLU A 343 -1.30 -19.89 43.62
N ALA A 344 -0.38 -20.75 43.17
CA ALA A 344 0.75 -20.37 42.32
C ALA A 344 0.36 -19.85 40.92
N ARG A 345 -0.86 -20.16 40.45
CA ARG A 345 -1.38 -19.76 39.12
C ARG A 345 -0.39 -19.97 37.97
N VAL A 346 0.08 -21.22 37.82
CA VAL A 346 1.01 -21.61 36.76
C VAL A 346 0.44 -21.22 35.39
N ARG A 347 1.20 -20.42 34.64
CA ARG A 347 0.83 -20.00 33.28
C ARG A 347 1.30 -21.04 32.28
N VAL A 348 0.54 -21.23 31.21
CA VAL A 348 0.98 -22.04 30.07
C VAL A 348 2.31 -21.47 29.55
N PRO A 349 3.39 -22.27 29.47
CA PRO A 349 4.67 -21.78 29.02
C PRO A 349 4.62 -21.28 27.57
N SER A 350 5.24 -20.14 27.27
CA SER A 350 5.44 -19.67 25.89
C SER A 350 6.26 -20.65 25.04
N ALA A 351 6.95 -21.59 25.69
CA ALA A 351 7.62 -22.71 25.04
C ALA A 351 6.66 -23.64 24.29
N LEU A 352 5.40 -23.78 24.72
CA LEU A 352 4.39 -24.59 24.02
C LEU A 352 4.06 -23.97 22.64
N SER A 353 3.80 -22.66 22.61
CA SER A 353 3.56 -21.95 21.34
C SER A 353 4.81 -21.90 20.45
N ALA A 354 6.01 -21.92 21.04
CA ALA A 354 7.26 -22.04 20.30
C ALA A 354 7.44 -23.45 19.69
N ASP A 355 7.07 -24.52 20.40
CA ASP A 355 7.20 -25.90 19.90
C ASP A 355 6.26 -26.15 18.71
N VAL A 356 4.99 -25.77 18.81
CA VAL A 356 4.04 -25.96 17.69
C VAL A 356 4.43 -25.17 16.43
N VAL A 357 5.14 -24.05 16.58
CA VAL A 357 5.72 -23.31 15.47
C VAL A 357 6.98 -23.99 14.92
N ARG A 358 7.85 -24.49 15.81
CA ARG A 358 9.06 -25.25 15.43
C ARG A 358 8.71 -26.50 14.62
N ARG A 359 7.66 -27.21 15.03
CA ARG A 359 7.09 -28.38 14.33
C ARG A 359 6.29 -28.04 13.07
N ARG A 360 6.17 -26.75 12.73
CA ARG A 360 5.45 -26.21 11.55
C ARG A 360 3.95 -26.48 11.54
N TRP A 361 3.34 -26.80 12.68
CA TRP A 361 1.87 -26.92 12.79
C TRP A 361 1.18 -25.54 12.84
N PHE A 362 1.90 -24.54 13.36
CA PHE A 362 1.49 -23.15 13.37
C PHE A 362 2.55 -22.26 12.72
N SER A 363 2.13 -21.12 12.16
CA SER A 363 3.00 -20.17 11.49
C SER A 363 2.93 -18.79 12.15
N ARG A 364 4.10 -18.14 12.28
CA ARG A 364 4.20 -16.72 12.66
C ARG A 364 4.09 -15.78 11.45
N ARG A 365 3.40 -16.22 10.39
CA ARG A 365 3.29 -15.46 9.13
C ARG A 365 2.62 -14.11 9.37
N ALA A 366 1.55 -14.09 10.17
CA ALA A 366 0.85 -12.86 10.57
C ALA A 366 1.80 -11.84 11.23
N GLU A 367 2.56 -12.25 12.25
CA GLU A 367 3.53 -11.37 12.93
C GLU A 367 4.63 -10.86 12.01
N ARG A 368 5.16 -11.73 11.14
CA ARG A 368 6.21 -11.36 10.19
C ARG A 368 5.71 -10.37 9.15
N LEU A 369 4.57 -10.65 8.53
CA LEU A 369 3.95 -9.77 7.55
C LEU A 369 3.52 -8.44 8.17
N SER A 370 3.02 -8.46 9.41
CA SER A 370 2.64 -7.23 10.11
C SER A 370 3.85 -6.30 10.31
N ARG A 371 4.98 -6.84 10.78
CA ARG A 371 6.24 -6.08 10.93
C ARG A 371 6.79 -5.59 9.58
N ILE A 372 6.70 -6.39 8.53
CA ILE A 372 7.11 -5.97 7.18
C ILE A 372 6.20 -4.83 6.70
N GLY A 373 4.89 -4.95 6.86
CA GLY A 373 3.91 -3.93 6.49
C GLY A 373 4.16 -2.60 7.21
N VAL A 374 4.46 -2.62 8.51
CA VAL A 374 4.82 -1.43 9.28
C VAL A 374 6.10 -0.77 8.72
N ARG A 375 7.13 -1.56 8.41
CA ARG A 375 8.37 -1.03 7.81
C ARG A 375 8.10 -0.40 6.45
N VAL A 376 7.33 -1.07 5.59
CA VAL A 376 6.94 -0.54 4.27
C VAL A 376 6.12 0.74 4.42
N CYS A 377 5.22 0.80 5.41
CA CYS A 377 4.43 2.00 5.69
C CYS A 377 5.33 3.19 6.06
N VAL A 378 6.32 2.97 6.93
CA VAL A 378 7.29 4.00 7.34
C VAL A 378 8.14 4.44 6.15
N TYR A 379 8.65 3.50 5.34
CA TYR A 379 9.40 3.85 4.13
C TYR A 379 8.54 4.60 3.11
N GLY A 380 7.27 4.24 2.95
CA GLY A 380 6.33 4.97 2.10
C GLY A 380 6.13 6.41 2.56
N ALA A 381 5.94 6.62 3.87
CA ALA A 381 5.79 7.96 4.44
C ALA A 381 7.07 8.82 4.24
N LEU A 382 8.25 8.25 4.49
CA LEU A 382 9.52 8.93 4.23
C LEU A 382 9.70 9.25 2.73
N LEU A 383 9.32 8.33 1.85
CA LEU A 383 9.35 8.54 0.41
C LEU A 383 8.38 9.64 -0.04
N THR A 384 7.20 9.75 0.57
CA THR A 384 6.27 10.87 0.32
C THR A 384 6.92 12.20 0.62
N VAL A 385 7.56 12.33 1.79
CA VAL A 385 8.26 13.56 2.18
C VAL A 385 9.38 13.86 1.20
N LEU A 386 10.21 12.88 0.85
CA LEU A 386 11.30 13.05 -0.11
C LEU A 386 10.79 13.51 -1.49
N LEU A 387 9.76 12.86 -2.04
CA LEU A 387 9.20 13.18 -3.34
C LEU A 387 8.47 14.53 -3.36
N ALA A 388 7.90 14.95 -2.23
CA ALA A 388 7.27 16.25 -2.09
C ALA A 388 8.26 17.41 -2.27
N PHE A 389 9.52 17.23 -1.86
CA PHE A 389 10.56 18.25 -1.95
C PHE A 389 11.50 18.12 -3.16
N THR A 390 11.28 17.14 -4.05
CA THR A 390 12.20 16.87 -5.16
C THR A 390 11.53 16.86 -6.53
N VAL A 391 10.63 15.90 -6.81
CA VAL A 391 10.16 15.61 -8.18
C VAL A 391 8.65 15.85 -8.37
N GLY A 392 7.90 16.07 -7.29
CA GLY A 392 6.47 16.44 -7.40
C GLY A 392 5.50 15.26 -7.59
N TYR A 393 5.88 14.04 -7.19
CA TYR A 393 5.03 12.83 -7.24
C TYR A 393 4.81 12.21 -5.85
N ALA A 394 4.55 13.04 -4.84
CA ALA A 394 4.47 12.65 -3.43
C ALA A 394 3.41 11.57 -3.15
N GLN A 395 2.34 11.54 -3.96
CA GLN A 395 1.28 10.52 -3.87
C GLN A 395 1.78 9.09 -4.08
N LEU A 396 2.89 8.85 -4.80
CA LEU A 396 3.45 7.50 -4.95
C LEU A 396 3.93 6.92 -3.62
N GLY A 397 4.56 7.75 -2.78
CA GLY A 397 4.91 7.34 -1.42
C GLY A 397 3.67 7.04 -0.57
N LEU A 398 2.57 7.76 -0.81
CA LEU A 398 1.31 7.55 -0.08
C LEU A 398 0.65 6.23 -0.48
N VAL A 399 0.66 5.89 -1.77
CA VAL A 399 0.22 4.58 -2.27
C VAL A 399 1.02 3.46 -1.61
N LEU A 400 2.35 3.59 -1.54
CA LEU A 400 3.20 2.62 -0.87
C LEU A 400 2.92 2.53 0.64
N ALA A 401 2.73 3.67 1.30
CA ALA A 401 2.40 3.74 2.71
C ALA A 401 1.07 3.06 3.02
N ALA A 402 0.04 3.34 2.23
CA ALA A 402 -1.28 2.72 2.33
C ALA A 402 -1.22 1.21 2.11
N GLY A 403 -0.44 0.74 1.12
CA GLY A 403 -0.19 -0.69 0.91
C GLY A 403 0.48 -1.36 2.10
N GLY A 404 1.51 -0.73 2.67
CA GLY A 404 2.18 -1.21 3.88
C GLY A 404 1.24 -1.31 5.08
N ALA A 405 0.42 -0.27 5.31
CA ALA A 405 -0.59 -0.25 6.38
C ALA A 405 -1.65 -1.35 6.18
N ALA A 406 -2.15 -1.52 4.96
CA ALA A 406 -3.11 -2.56 4.64
C ALA A 406 -2.55 -3.98 4.85
N VAL A 407 -1.27 -4.21 4.50
CA VAL A 407 -0.59 -5.48 4.83
C VAL A 407 -0.45 -5.63 6.34
N ALA A 408 -0.09 -4.56 7.07
CA ALA A 408 0.10 -4.61 8.52
C ALA A 408 -1.18 -5.00 9.28
N ILE A 409 -2.31 -4.43 8.87
CA ILE A 409 -3.64 -4.69 9.42
C ILE A 409 -4.15 -6.04 8.91
N GLY A 410 -4.10 -6.26 7.61
CA GLY A 410 -4.54 -7.48 6.93
C GLY A 410 -3.89 -8.75 7.48
N ALA A 411 -2.62 -8.65 7.86
CA ALA A 411 -1.86 -9.73 8.46
C ALA A 411 -2.51 -10.32 9.73
N ARG A 412 -3.24 -9.51 10.50
CA ARG A 412 -3.88 -9.92 11.76
C ARG A 412 -5.05 -10.89 11.56
N TRP A 413 -5.61 -10.95 10.36
CA TRP A 413 -6.70 -11.86 10.02
C TRP A 413 -6.22 -13.15 9.35
N LEU A 414 -4.92 -13.32 9.10
CA LEU A 414 -4.42 -14.60 8.59
C LEU A 414 -4.54 -15.70 9.66
N PRO A 415 -5.01 -16.90 9.28
CA PRO A 415 -5.05 -18.04 10.19
C PRO A 415 -3.63 -18.43 10.60
N ALA A 416 -3.47 -18.81 11.86
CA ALA A 416 -2.18 -19.21 12.42
C ALA A 416 -1.82 -20.66 12.06
N ARG A 417 -2.81 -21.55 11.89
CA ARG A 417 -2.64 -22.98 11.60
C ARG A 417 -2.15 -23.20 10.15
N THR A 418 -1.23 -24.13 9.96
CA THR A 418 -0.69 -24.51 8.63
C THR A 418 -1.49 -25.65 8.00
N SER A 419 -1.18 -26.02 6.74
CA SER A 419 -1.77 -27.20 6.11
C SER A 419 -1.47 -28.49 6.89
N THR A 420 -0.24 -28.66 7.34
CA THR A 420 0.15 -29.79 8.21
C THR A 420 -0.60 -29.77 9.53
N GLY A 421 -0.82 -28.59 10.13
CA GLY A 421 -1.65 -28.47 11.34
C GLY A 421 -3.11 -28.85 11.11
N LEU A 422 -3.66 -28.57 9.91
CA LEU A 422 -5.03 -28.98 9.54
C LEU A 422 -5.14 -30.49 9.33
N GLU A 423 -4.17 -31.12 8.67
CA GLU A 423 -4.11 -32.58 8.51
C GLU A 423 -4.00 -33.28 9.87
N LEU A 424 -3.21 -32.72 10.77
CA LEU A 424 -3.04 -33.26 12.11
C LEU A 424 -4.31 -33.11 12.96
N ARG A 425 -5.05 -32.01 12.82
CA ARG A 425 -6.37 -31.84 13.42
C ARG A 425 -7.33 -32.96 12.97
N ASP A 426 -7.34 -33.27 11.68
CA ASP A 426 -8.20 -34.32 11.11
C ASP A 426 -7.82 -35.73 11.61
N ARG A 427 -6.51 -36.01 11.77
CA ARG A 427 -6.01 -37.23 12.43
C ARG A 427 -6.34 -37.29 13.92
N LEU A 428 -6.30 -36.16 14.63
CA LEU A 428 -6.69 -36.10 16.05
C LEU A 428 -8.19 -36.35 16.26
N LEU A 429 -9.04 -35.88 15.34
CA LEU A 429 -10.46 -36.24 15.35
C LEU A 429 -10.66 -37.75 15.10
N GLY A 430 -9.82 -38.34 14.26
CA GLY A 430 -9.73 -39.78 14.11
C GLY A 430 -9.33 -40.51 15.39
N LEU A 431 -8.27 -40.04 16.07
CA LEU A 431 -7.84 -40.55 17.37
C LEU A 431 -8.98 -40.49 18.39
N HIS A 432 -9.67 -39.35 18.49
CA HIS A 432 -10.84 -39.18 19.36
C HIS A 432 -11.93 -40.19 19.05
N SER A 433 -12.31 -40.34 17.77
CA SER A 433 -13.29 -41.37 17.37
C SER A 433 -12.82 -42.79 17.71
N GLY A 434 -11.52 -43.05 17.62
CA GLY A 434 -10.92 -44.33 17.97
C GLY A 434 -10.98 -44.62 19.48
N LEU A 435 -10.68 -43.64 20.33
CA LEU A 435 -10.81 -43.76 21.79
C LEU A 435 -12.27 -44.03 22.18
N LEU A 436 -13.23 -43.35 21.54
CA LEU A 436 -14.66 -43.59 21.74
C LEU A 436 -15.11 -44.97 21.23
N ALA A 437 -14.53 -45.49 20.15
CA ALA A 437 -14.85 -46.80 19.60
C ALA A 437 -14.18 -47.97 20.35
N THR A 438 -13.10 -47.71 21.09
CA THR A 438 -12.32 -48.74 21.80
C THR A 438 -13.21 -49.50 22.79
N LYS A 439 -13.10 -50.83 22.81
CA LYS A 439 -13.79 -51.70 23.78
C LYS A 439 -12.75 -52.40 24.65
N PRO A 440 -12.73 -52.18 25.98
CA PRO A 440 -11.72 -52.77 26.86
C PRO A 440 -11.70 -54.30 26.82
N ALA A 441 -12.86 -54.95 26.68
CA ALA A 441 -12.98 -56.41 26.64
C ALA A 441 -12.28 -57.08 25.45
N GLU A 442 -11.99 -56.32 24.37
CA GLU A 442 -11.33 -56.84 23.17
C GLU A 442 -9.78 -56.71 23.24
N VAL A 443 -9.24 -56.10 24.31
CA VAL A 443 -7.80 -55.89 24.52
C VAL A 443 -7.26 -56.87 25.56
N ALA A 444 -6.05 -57.40 25.37
CA ALA A 444 -5.40 -58.29 26.33
C ALA A 444 -5.22 -57.62 27.72
N GLU A 445 -5.36 -58.37 28.82
CA GLU A 445 -5.20 -57.84 30.20
C GLU A 445 -3.92 -56.99 30.41
N PRO A 446 -2.69 -57.44 30.04
CA PRO A 446 -1.49 -56.64 30.30
C PRO A 446 -1.42 -55.36 29.46
N GLU A 447 -2.01 -55.36 28.26
CA GLU A 447 -2.06 -54.19 27.38
C GLU A 447 -3.14 -53.20 27.81
N ARG A 448 -4.20 -53.67 28.49
CA ARG A 448 -5.29 -52.82 28.99
C ARG A 448 -4.83 -51.79 30.00
N GLU A 449 -3.99 -52.16 30.96
CA GLU A 449 -3.47 -51.23 31.98
C GLU A 449 -2.62 -50.12 31.34
N VAL A 450 -1.77 -50.51 30.38
CA VAL A 450 -0.92 -49.60 29.62
C VAL A 450 -1.76 -48.68 28.74
N LEU A 451 -2.78 -49.22 28.06
CA LEU A 451 -3.71 -48.47 27.23
C LEU A 451 -4.55 -47.48 28.05
N PHE A 452 -5.07 -47.90 29.21
CA PHE A 452 -5.81 -47.03 30.12
C PHE A 452 -4.94 -45.86 30.57
N SER A 453 -3.77 -46.16 31.13
CA SER A 453 -2.86 -45.16 31.69
C SER A 453 -2.34 -44.19 30.63
N ARG A 454 -1.91 -44.69 29.46
CA ARG A 454 -1.40 -43.85 28.37
C ARG A 454 -2.50 -43.15 27.57
N GLY A 455 -3.71 -43.69 27.54
CA GLY A 455 -4.87 -43.07 26.87
C GLY A 455 -5.48 -41.93 27.69
N LEU A 456 -5.38 -41.96 29.02
CA LEU A 456 -6.04 -41.00 29.90
C LEU A 456 -5.64 -39.53 29.64
N PRO A 457 -4.35 -39.15 29.47
CA PRO A 457 -3.99 -37.78 29.14
C PRO A 457 -4.61 -37.28 27.83
N TYR A 458 -4.72 -38.16 26.82
CA TYR A 458 -5.35 -37.83 25.53
C TYR A 458 -6.87 -37.70 25.67
N ALA A 459 -7.52 -38.63 26.39
CA ALA A 459 -8.95 -38.56 26.68
C ALA A 459 -9.30 -37.28 27.46
N TYR A 460 -8.45 -36.88 28.41
CA TYR A 460 -8.60 -35.64 29.16
C TYR A 460 -8.50 -34.40 28.26
N ALA A 461 -7.48 -34.34 27.41
CA ALA A 461 -7.31 -33.24 26.46
C ALA A 461 -8.46 -33.13 25.43
N LEU A 462 -9.09 -34.26 25.11
CA LEU A 462 -10.25 -34.37 24.21
C LEU A 462 -11.61 -34.21 24.92
N ALA A 463 -11.61 -33.88 26.22
CA ALA A 463 -12.79 -33.70 27.05
C ALA A 463 -13.65 -34.97 27.29
N ASP A 464 -13.07 -36.16 27.14
CA ASP A 464 -13.73 -37.47 27.31
C ASP A 464 -13.17 -38.30 28.48
N ALA A 465 -12.37 -37.72 29.38
CA ALA A 465 -11.76 -38.47 30.49
C ALA A 465 -12.78 -39.25 31.33
N ASP A 466 -13.91 -38.64 31.68
CA ASP A 466 -14.94 -39.27 32.51
C ASP A 466 -15.50 -40.54 31.82
N ALA A 467 -15.84 -40.44 30.54
CA ALA A 467 -16.34 -41.55 29.73
C ALA A 467 -15.27 -42.63 29.50
N TRP A 468 -14.01 -42.24 29.33
CA TRP A 468 -12.88 -43.16 29.20
C TRP A 468 -12.68 -43.99 30.47
N ILE A 469 -12.76 -43.35 31.63
CA ILE A 469 -12.56 -44.01 32.92
C ILE A 469 -13.71 -44.96 33.22
N GLU A 470 -14.96 -44.52 33.05
CA GLU A 470 -16.15 -45.36 33.25
C GLU A 470 -16.12 -46.61 32.34
N LYS A 471 -15.73 -46.41 31.08
CA LYS A 471 -15.62 -47.50 30.10
C LYS A 471 -14.66 -48.59 30.57
N PHE A 472 -13.49 -48.22 31.10
CA PHE A 472 -12.52 -49.20 31.60
C PHE A 472 -12.96 -49.78 32.95
N ALA A 473 -13.52 -48.97 33.87
CA ALA A 473 -14.00 -49.42 35.18
C ALA A 473 -15.06 -50.52 35.08
N ASN A 474 -15.96 -50.44 34.09
CA ASN A 474 -16.98 -51.45 33.84
C ASN A 474 -16.44 -52.72 33.14
N GLY A 475 -15.25 -52.65 32.54
CA GLY A 475 -14.66 -53.71 31.71
C GLY A 475 -13.49 -54.48 32.33
N SER A 476 -12.99 -54.07 33.50
CA SER A 476 -11.88 -54.75 34.21
C SER A 476 -12.00 -54.60 35.73
N ARG A 477 -11.74 -55.71 36.46
CA ARG A 477 -11.78 -55.76 37.93
C ARG A 477 -10.49 -55.29 38.62
N SER A 478 -9.43 -54.99 37.87
CA SER A 478 -8.13 -54.57 38.41
C SER A 478 -7.50 -53.51 37.51
N LEU A 479 -7.93 -52.26 37.67
CA LEU A 479 -7.27 -51.13 37.02
C LEU A 479 -6.39 -50.45 38.05
N SER A 480 -5.09 -50.76 38.05
CA SER A 480 -4.09 -49.92 38.71
C SER A 480 -3.63 -48.85 37.73
N ALA A 481 -3.75 -47.58 38.09
CA ALA A 481 -2.95 -46.55 37.45
C ALA A 481 -1.55 -46.63 38.05
N TYR A 482 -0.59 -47.25 37.35
CA TYR A 482 0.76 -47.50 37.88
C TYR A 482 1.53 -46.24 38.32
N TRP A 483 1.02 -45.04 38.03
CA TRP A 483 1.59 -43.73 38.36
C TRP A 483 0.93 -43.05 39.58
N TYR A 484 -0.01 -43.74 40.25
CA TYR A 484 -0.73 -43.28 41.43
C TYR A 484 -0.38 -44.11 42.69
N GLY A 485 -0.41 -43.45 43.85
CA GLY A 485 0.13 -43.88 45.16
C GLY A 485 -0.35 -45.20 45.73
N THR A 486 -1.50 -45.72 45.29
CA THR A 486 -2.09 -46.97 45.76
C THR A 486 -2.61 -47.79 44.58
N SER A 487 -2.86 -49.09 44.81
CA SER A 487 -3.68 -49.98 43.98
C SER A 487 -5.15 -49.51 43.97
N ALA A 488 -5.33 -48.24 43.63
CA ALA A 488 -6.58 -47.51 43.63
C ALA A 488 -7.40 -47.93 42.42
N GLU A 489 -8.63 -48.37 42.68
CA GLU A 489 -9.65 -48.57 41.67
C GLU A 489 -9.77 -47.30 40.81
N GLY A 490 -9.98 -47.46 39.49
CA GLY A 490 -9.90 -46.37 38.49
C GLY A 490 -10.72 -45.09 38.77
N ALA A 491 -11.65 -45.12 39.72
CA ALA A 491 -12.42 -43.96 40.21
C ALA A 491 -11.54 -42.87 40.86
N LEU A 492 -10.47 -43.22 41.58
CA LEU A 492 -9.62 -42.21 42.24
C LEU A 492 -8.74 -41.43 41.24
N ALA A 493 -8.43 -42.03 40.10
CA ALA A 493 -7.68 -41.36 39.02
C ALA A 493 -8.50 -40.25 38.34
N SER A 494 -9.83 -40.41 38.23
CA SER A 494 -10.73 -39.38 37.67
C SER A 494 -10.87 -38.20 38.62
N GLU A 495 -11.06 -38.48 39.91
CA GLU A 495 -11.15 -37.46 40.95
C GLU A 495 -9.86 -36.65 41.04
N PHE A 496 -8.70 -37.32 40.96
CA PHE A 496 -7.41 -36.64 40.88
C PHE A 496 -7.28 -35.76 39.63
N ALA A 497 -7.58 -36.30 38.44
CA ALA A 497 -7.52 -35.51 37.20
C ALA A 497 -8.48 -34.30 37.22
N ALA A 498 -9.65 -34.47 37.82
CA ALA A 498 -10.63 -33.41 38.02
C ALA A 498 -10.13 -32.34 39.02
N ALA A 499 -9.56 -32.73 40.16
CA ALA A 499 -9.05 -31.75 41.14
C ALA A 499 -7.74 -31.09 40.71
N LEU A 500 -6.87 -31.80 39.99
CA LEU A 500 -5.69 -31.22 39.33
C LEU A 500 -6.14 -30.20 38.27
N GLY A 501 -7.13 -30.57 37.45
CA GLY A 501 -7.80 -29.65 36.53
C GLY A 501 -8.38 -28.43 37.25
N ALA A 502 -9.06 -28.62 38.39
CA ALA A 502 -9.62 -27.55 39.23
C ALA A 502 -8.53 -26.68 39.87
N ALA A 503 -7.41 -27.26 40.29
CA ALA A 503 -6.25 -26.54 40.80
C ALA A 503 -5.62 -25.64 39.72
N LEU A 504 -5.49 -26.16 38.50
CA LEU A 504 -4.88 -25.44 37.38
C LEU A 504 -5.85 -24.47 36.68
N THR A 505 -7.18 -24.67 36.77
CA THR A 505 -8.22 -23.75 36.24
C THR A 505 -8.54 -22.58 37.16
N GLY A 506 -8.31 -22.68 38.49
CA GLY A 506 -8.47 -21.58 39.45
C GLY A 506 -7.68 -20.30 39.11
N ALA A 507 -6.83 -20.35 38.08
CA ALA A 507 -6.05 -19.24 37.55
C ALA A 507 -6.82 -18.24 36.62
N ARG A 508 -8.02 -18.56 36.09
CA ARG A 508 -9.00 -17.59 35.50
C ARG A 508 -10.32 -18.28 35.10
N GLY A 509 -11.44 -17.59 35.30
CA GLY A 509 -12.80 -18.12 35.16
C GLY A 509 -13.20 -18.68 33.79
N GLY A 510 -14.09 -19.67 33.83
CA GLY A 510 -14.83 -20.19 32.68
C GLY A 510 -14.09 -21.23 31.84
N ALA A 511 -13.83 -22.41 32.39
CA ALA A 511 -13.40 -23.56 31.60
C ALA A 511 -14.58 -24.09 30.76
N THR A 512 -14.68 -23.72 29.49
CA THR A 512 -15.53 -24.45 28.55
C THR A 512 -14.79 -25.72 28.15
N ARG A 513 -15.17 -26.87 28.73
CA ARG A 513 -14.80 -28.19 28.19
C ARG A 513 -15.31 -28.25 26.75
N VAL A 514 -14.42 -28.30 25.76
CA VAL A 514 -14.81 -28.33 24.36
C VAL A 514 -15.07 -29.78 23.97
N ARG A 515 -16.34 -30.15 23.81
CA ARG A 515 -16.71 -31.31 23.00
C ARG A 515 -16.34 -30.98 21.54
N PRO A 516 -15.64 -31.84 20.80
CA PRO A 516 -15.65 -31.72 19.35
C PRO A 516 -17.10 -31.74 18.86
N GLU A 517 -17.47 -30.81 18.00
CA GLU A 517 -18.84 -30.70 17.46
C GLU A 517 -19.25 -32.07 16.90
N GLU A 518 -20.31 -32.66 17.48
CA GLU A 518 -21.06 -33.70 16.79
C GLU A 518 -21.49 -33.14 15.42
N PRO A 519 -21.50 -33.95 14.35
CA PRO A 519 -22.04 -33.54 13.07
C PRO A 519 -23.55 -33.28 13.20
N GLY A 520 -23.90 -32.06 13.62
CA GLY A 520 -25.25 -31.58 13.81
C GLY A 520 -25.89 -31.18 12.48
N THR A 521 -27.05 -31.77 12.24
CA THR A 521 -28.09 -31.37 11.29
C THR A 521 -28.19 -29.86 11.11
N VAL A 522 -28.22 -29.43 9.85
CA VAL A 522 -28.47 -28.06 9.40
C VAL A 522 -29.80 -27.55 10.00
N PRO A 523 -29.84 -26.41 10.70
CA PRO A 523 -31.10 -25.75 10.97
C PRO A 523 -31.56 -25.07 9.67
N SER A 524 -32.74 -25.46 9.20
CA SER A 524 -33.48 -24.74 8.17
C SER A 524 -33.91 -23.38 8.70
N ALA A 525 -33.34 -22.30 8.16
CA ALA A 525 -33.97 -20.99 7.99
C ALA A 525 -33.14 -20.16 7.01
#